data_AF-A0A947HC97-F1
#
_entry.id   AF-A0A947HC97-F1
#
_cell.length_a   1.000
_cell.length_b   1.000
_cell.length_c   1.000
_cell.angle_alpha   90.00
_cell.angle_beta   90.00
_cell.angle_gamma   90.00
#
_symmetry.space_group_name_H-M   'P 1'
#
loop_
_entity.id
_entity.type
_entity.pdbx_description
1 polymer ?
#
loop_
_entity_poly.entity_id
_entity_poly.type
_entity_poly.pdbx_seq_one_letter_code
_entity_poly.pdbx_strand_id
1 'polypeptide(L)'
;MRSEINLGEITRRLSEATGEGESFFSLYHAMMTPQQFHRFEVMQRSLDQMTTQLIETEIKRNQQTIQEALRKGEYFIVNITFNSIHSSIYMAYNNPGEEMKVQRDAKLADLQQEQELIQALMKVLKAIEARNKPADYNEVERHKLQKAYQIYAEYFKKVDYSAAKTAGDARAIGLLEEHVAYLEQNRFFDMRYKALDHVSICANYLKEIANPQQRQELEALRERVRPPDPKKELKRLFEEVEKADGEANVYSAVVAFNNFAEENSAEPAVHDYKRRMRVILKQKGMM
;
A
#
# COMPACT_ATOMS: atom_id res chain seq x y z
N MET A 1 -12.14 11.50 23.90
CA MET A 1 -11.67 12.68 23.14
C MET A 1 -10.25 12.98 23.61
N ARG A 2 -9.22 12.59 22.86
CA ARG A 2 -7.87 13.09 23.10
C ARG A 2 -7.83 14.47 22.45
N SER A 3 -7.70 15.51 23.26
CA SER A 3 -7.28 16.82 22.78
C SER A 3 -5.87 16.66 22.23
N GLU A 4 -5.76 16.38 20.92
CA GLU A 4 -4.47 16.51 20.25
C GLU A 4 -4.02 17.94 20.45
N ILE A 5 -2.98 18.11 21.26
CA ILE A 5 -2.28 19.38 21.37
C ILE A 5 -1.84 19.72 19.95
N ASN A 6 -2.44 20.76 19.36
CA ASN A 6 -2.11 21.22 18.02
C ASN A 6 -0.71 21.85 18.07
N LEU A 7 0.31 20.99 17.97
CA LEU A 7 1.71 21.39 18.03
C LEU A 7 2.02 22.47 17.00
N GLY A 8 1.40 22.44 15.82
CA GLY A 8 1.55 23.52 14.83
C GLY A 8 1.09 24.88 15.34
N GLU A 9 0.00 24.93 16.12
CA GLU A 9 -0.48 26.17 16.74
C GLU A 9 0.43 26.60 17.91
N ILE A 10 0.99 25.66 18.67
CA ILE A 10 2.00 25.96 19.70
C ILE A 10 3.28 26.50 19.07
N THR A 11 3.78 25.87 18.02
CA THR A 11 4.97 26.31 17.29
C THR A 11 4.75 27.71 16.71
N ARG A 12 3.58 27.97 16.11
CA ARG A 12 3.23 29.30 15.60
C ARG A 12 3.18 30.35 16.70
N ARG A 13 2.49 30.07 17.81
CA ARG A 13 2.37 31.00 18.94
C ARG A 13 3.70 31.24 19.65
N LEU A 14 4.55 30.22 19.77
CA LEU A 14 5.90 30.38 20.29
C LEU A 14 6.74 31.25 19.36
N SER A 15 6.68 31.02 18.05
CA SER A 15 7.41 31.83 17.07
C SER A 15 6.92 33.29 17.04
N GLU A 16 5.61 33.52 17.14
CA GLU A 16 5.00 34.85 17.29
C GLU A 16 5.48 35.52 18.59
N ALA A 17 5.45 34.83 19.73
CA ALA A 17 5.92 35.33 21.01
C ALA A 17 7.43 35.62 21.03
N THR A 18 8.22 34.85 20.25
CA THR A 18 9.67 35.07 20.12
C THR A 18 9.93 36.34 19.31
N GLY A 19 9.19 36.55 18.20
CA GLY A 19 9.26 37.78 17.41
C GLY A 19 8.80 39.03 18.16
N GLU A 20 7.76 38.91 19.00
CA GLU A 20 7.34 39.99 19.91
C GLU A 20 8.40 40.27 20.99
N GLY A 21 9.02 39.22 21.54
CA GLY A 21 10.11 39.33 22.50
C GLY A 21 11.35 40.02 21.94
N GLU A 22 11.74 39.71 20.70
CA GLU A 22 12.84 40.38 19.99
C GLU A 22 12.54 41.85 19.73
N SER A 23 11.30 42.16 19.34
CA SER A 23 10.85 43.53 19.13
C SER A 23 10.91 44.34 20.43
N PHE A 24 10.43 43.77 21.54
CA PHE A 24 10.52 44.38 22.87
C PHE A 24 11.98 44.59 23.29
N PHE A 25 12.84 43.60 23.09
CA PHE A 25 14.26 43.71 23.40
C PHE A 25 14.92 44.83 22.59
N SER A 26 14.67 44.91 21.28
CA SER A 26 15.23 45.96 20.42
C SER A 26 14.89 47.38 20.91
N LEU A 27 13.69 47.56 21.47
CA LEU A 27 13.18 48.84 21.99
C LEU A 27 13.73 49.20 23.37
N TYR A 28 13.98 48.20 24.23
CA TYR A 28 14.27 48.43 25.65
C TYR A 28 15.64 47.95 26.13
N HIS A 29 16.47 47.31 25.28
CA HIS A 29 17.76 46.74 25.70
C HIS A 29 18.69 47.79 26.34
N ALA A 30 18.63 49.04 25.87
CA ALA A 30 19.45 50.15 26.37
C ALA A 30 19.14 50.55 27.83
N MET A 31 17.99 50.12 28.37
CA MET A 31 17.57 50.39 29.75
C MET A 31 17.69 49.17 30.67
N MET A 32 18.18 48.04 30.18
CA MET A 32 18.32 46.81 30.98
C MET A 32 19.63 46.80 31.77
N THR A 33 19.59 46.27 33.00
CA THR A 33 20.82 45.97 33.73
C THR A 33 21.55 44.79 33.09
N PRO A 34 22.89 44.66 33.25
CA PRO A 34 23.64 43.53 32.70
C PRO A 34 23.11 42.15 33.14
N GLN A 35 22.56 42.07 34.37
CA GLN A 35 21.96 40.84 34.89
C GLN A 35 20.61 40.51 34.23
N GLN A 36 19.80 41.53 33.92
CA GLN A 36 18.55 41.37 33.17
C GLN A 36 18.82 40.97 31.73
N PHE A 37 19.82 41.59 31.10
CA PHE A 37 20.27 41.24 29.75
C PHE A 37 20.72 39.79 29.67
N HIS A 38 21.59 39.34 30.60
CA HIS A 38 22.06 37.95 30.63
C HIS A 38 20.92 36.93 30.84
N ARG A 39 19.95 37.24 31.72
CA ARG A 39 18.76 36.38 31.89
C ARG A 39 17.93 36.31 30.61
N PHE A 40 17.74 37.44 29.93
CA PHE A 40 17.00 37.49 28.68
C PHE A 40 17.70 36.67 27.59
N GLU A 41 19.01 36.80 27.45
CA GLU A 41 19.81 36.03 26.50
C GLU A 41 19.70 34.51 26.75
N VAL A 42 19.78 34.07 28.01
CA VAL A 42 19.60 32.66 28.37
C VAL A 42 18.18 32.16 28.06
N MET A 43 17.15 32.97 28.34
CA MET A 43 15.77 32.63 28.01
C MET A 43 15.56 32.54 26.49
N GLN A 44 16.07 33.50 25.72
CA GLN A 44 15.95 33.51 24.26
C GLN A 44 16.63 32.30 23.63
N ARG A 45 17.88 31.99 24.03
CA ARG A 45 18.57 30.77 23.58
C ARG A 45 17.80 29.49 23.92
N SER A 46 17.16 29.44 25.08
CA SER A 46 16.35 28.28 25.49
C SER A 46 15.07 28.16 24.65
N LEU A 47 14.41 29.28 24.34
CA LEU A 47 13.24 29.32 23.46
C LEU A 47 13.60 28.91 22.03
N ASP A 48 14.73 29.41 21.49
CA ASP A 48 15.19 29.04 20.14
C ASP A 48 15.50 27.55 20.03
N GLN A 49 16.14 26.97 21.06
CA GLN A 49 16.40 25.54 21.13
C GLN A 49 15.10 24.72 21.20
N MET A 50 14.14 25.13 22.03
CA MET A 50 12.84 24.45 22.11
C MET A 50 12.07 24.54 20.79
N THR A 51 12.04 25.71 20.15
CA THR A 51 11.40 25.91 18.84
C THR A 51 12.03 25.02 17.78
N THR A 52 13.36 24.95 17.73
CA THR A 52 14.08 24.08 16.79
C THR A 52 13.73 22.61 17.01
N GLN A 53 13.74 22.14 18.26
CA GLN A 53 13.39 20.75 18.61
C GLN A 53 11.94 20.40 18.26
N LEU A 54 11.00 21.34 18.49
CA LEU A 54 9.60 21.17 18.10
C LEU A 54 9.46 21.03 16.59
N ILE A 55 10.13 21.89 15.82
CA ILE A 55 10.10 21.83 14.36
C ILE A 55 10.74 20.53 13.84
N GLU A 56 11.88 20.10 14.39
CA GLU A 56 12.50 18.83 14.00
C GLU A 56 11.60 17.62 14.30
N THR A 57 10.84 17.68 15.39
CA THR A 57 9.87 16.64 15.74
C THR A 57 8.71 16.63 14.74
N GLU A 58 8.24 17.80 14.32
CA GLU A 58 7.19 17.94 13.30
C GLU A 58 7.65 17.42 11.93
N ILE A 59 8.89 17.72 11.53
CA ILE A 59 9.50 17.18 10.30
C ILE A 59 9.49 15.65 10.32
N LYS A 60 9.96 15.02 11.41
CA LYS A 60 9.95 13.56 11.54
C LYS A 60 8.54 12.97 11.50
N ARG A 61 7.57 13.62 12.15
CA ARG A 61 6.16 13.21 12.10
C ARG A 61 5.61 13.29 10.68
N ASN A 62 5.90 14.38 9.97
CA ASN A 62 5.46 14.57 8.59
C ASN A 62 6.10 13.55 7.63
N GLN A 63 7.37 13.16 7.83
CA GLN A 63 7.98 12.06 7.09
C GLN A 63 7.26 10.72 7.32
N GLN A 64 6.84 10.43 8.55
CA GLN A 64 6.01 9.25 8.84
C GLN A 64 4.63 9.34 8.17
N THR A 65 4.01 10.53 8.18
CA THR A 65 2.74 10.77 7.48
C THR A 65 2.87 10.54 5.97
N ILE A 66 3.98 10.95 5.34
CA ILE A 66 4.27 10.67 3.94
C ILE A 66 4.31 9.16 3.69
N GLN A 67 5.02 8.40 4.53
CA GLN A 67 5.14 6.96 4.38
C GLN A 67 3.79 6.25 4.56
N GLU A 68 2.98 6.67 5.53
CA GLU A 68 1.65 6.11 5.76
C GLU A 68 0.68 6.45 4.63
N ALA A 69 0.67 7.70 4.17
CA ALA A 69 -0.13 8.14 3.03
C ALA A 69 0.26 7.40 1.76
N LEU A 70 1.56 7.19 1.51
CA LEU A 70 2.06 6.41 0.38
C LEU A 70 1.58 4.95 0.45
N ARG A 71 1.63 4.33 1.63
CA ARG A 71 1.12 2.96 1.88
C ARG A 71 -0.37 2.83 1.57
N LYS A 72 -1.16 3.86 1.88
CA LYS A 72 -2.62 3.89 1.66
C LYS A 72 -3.05 4.33 0.25
N GLY A 73 -2.12 4.89 -0.55
CA GLY A 73 -2.46 5.47 -1.85
C GLY A 73 -3.01 6.90 -1.78
N GLU A 74 -2.84 7.59 -0.64
CA GLU A 74 -3.29 8.96 -0.41
C GLU A 74 -2.27 9.98 -0.96
N TYR A 75 -1.99 9.87 -2.27
CA TYR A 75 -0.93 10.62 -2.95
C TYR A 75 -1.05 12.15 -2.86
N PHE A 76 -2.26 12.66 -2.67
CA PHE A 76 -2.49 14.08 -2.47
C PHE A 76 -1.90 14.57 -1.14
N ILE A 77 -2.05 13.78 -0.07
CA ILE A 77 -1.51 14.08 1.25
C ILE A 77 0.02 14.11 1.18
N VAL A 78 0.65 13.13 0.51
CA VAL A 78 2.10 13.09 0.31
C VAL A 78 2.66 14.41 -0.22
N ASN A 79 2.06 14.94 -1.30
CA ASN A 79 2.53 16.18 -1.91
C ASN A 79 2.38 17.40 -0.99
N ILE A 80 1.25 17.50 -0.26
CA ILE A 80 1.04 18.61 0.68
C ILE A 80 2.02 18.51 1.85
N THR A 81 2.27 17.31 2.35
CA THR A 81 3.16 17.10 3.50
C THR A 81 4.61 17.44 3.16
N PHE A 82 5.09 17.18 1.93
CA PHE A 82 6.41 17.66 1.47
C PHE A 82 6.54 19.19 1.54
N ASN A 83 5.53 19.93 1.07
CA ASN A 83 5.53 21.39 1.15
C ASN A 83 5.56 21.88 2.60
N SER A 84 4.86 21.17 3.51
CA SER A 84 4.90 21.47 4.94
C SER A 84 6.30 21.27 5.52
N ILE A 85 6.99 20.17 5.20
CA ILE A 85 8.36 19.92 5.68
C ILE A 85 9.32 20.99 5.13
N HIS A 86 9.20 21.34 3.86
CA HIS A 86 10.01 22.37 3.24
C HIS A 86 9.89 23.70 4.02
N SER A 87 8.66 24.17 4.29
CA SER A 87 8.42 25.36 5.10
C SER A 87 9.00 25.26 6.52
N SER A 88 8.83 24.10 7.18
CA SER A 88 9.41 23.84 8.51
C SER A 88 10.94 23.94 8.52
N ILE A 89 11.63 23.42 7.51
CA ILE A 89 13.09 23.55 7.40
C ILE A 89 13.50 25.02 7.26
N TYR A 90 12.79 25.81 6.43
CA TYR A 90 13.09 27.24 6.34
C TYR A 90 12.87 27.95 7.67
N MET A 91 11.81 27.63 8.42
CA MET A 91 11.55 28.27 9.72
C MET A 91 12.61 27.96 10.77
N ALA A 92 13.07 26.70 10.88
CA ALA A 92 14.05 26.32 11.89
C ALA A 92 15.48 26.82 11.60
N TYR A 93 15.83 26.98 10.33
CA TYR A 93 17.21 27.26 9.91
C TYR A 93 17.36 28.56 9.12
N ASN A 94 16.47 29.55 9.30
CA ASN A 94 16.53 30.83 8.56
C ASN A 94 17.58 31.83 9.08
N ASN A 95 18.36 31.49 10.11
CA ASN A 95 19.26 32.45 10.75
C ASN A 95 20.48 32.83 9.89
N PRO A 96 20.98 34.08 9.98
CA PRO A 96 21.99 34.66 9.08
C PRO A 96 23.44 34.17 9.32
N GLY A 97 23.63 33.01 9.97
CA GLY A 97 24.94 32.39 10.15
C GLY A 97 25.24 31.37 9.06
N GLU A 98 26.49 31.33 8.55
CA GLU A 98 26.90 30.39 7.50
C GLU A 98 26.65 28.92 7.88
N GLU A 99 26.83 28.56 9.15
CA GLU A 99 26.66 27.19 9.64
C GLU A 99 25.20 26.70 9.57
N MET A 100 24.24 27.53 10.00
CA MET A 100 22.81 27.21 9.91
C MET A 100 22.33 27.14 8.46
N LYS A 101 22.89 27.98 7.59
CA LYS A 101 22.61 27.95 6.15
C LYS A 101 23.07 26.64 5.51
N VAL A 102 24.28 26.17 5.83
CA VAL A 102 24.80 24.89 5.35
C VAL A 102 23.92 23.73 5.81
N GLN A 103 23.50 23.73 7.08
CA GLN A 103 22.59 22.69 7.60
C GLN A 103 21.22 22.70 6.90
N ARG A 104 20.67 23.88 6.64
CA ARG A 104 19.42 24.04 5.89
C ARG A 104 19.54 23.45 4.49
N ASP A 105 20.58 23.84 3.76
CA ASP A 105 20.77 23.45 2.36
C ASP A 105 21.00 21.92 2.25
N ALA A 106 21.70 21.32 3.21
CA ALA A 106 21.83 19.87 3.32
C ALA A 106 20.48 19.17 3.55
N LYS A 107 19.67 19.63 4.52
CA LYS A 107 18.35 19.05 4.80
C LYS A 107 17.38 19.20 3.62
N LEU A 108 17.44 20.31 2.89
CA LEU A 108 16.65 20.52 1.68
C LEU A 108 17.08 19.58 0.55
N ALA A 109 18.39 19.33 0.40
CA ALA A 109 18.90 18.37 -0.58
C ALA A 109 18.45 16.94 -0.26
N ASP A 110 18.50 16.53 1.02
CA ASP A 110 18.02 15.22 1.46
C ASP A 110 16.50 15.07 1.19
N LEU A 111 15.72 16.10 1.51
CA LEU A 111 14.28 16.13 1.25
C LEU A 111 13.97 16.03 -0.24
N GLN A 112 14.75 16.73 -1.08
CA GLN A 112 14.59 16.71 -2.53
C GLN A 112 14.87 15.32 -3.11
N GLN A 113 15.93 14.64 -2.64
CA GLN A 113 16.21 13.25 -3.04
C GLN A 113 15.08 12.29 -2.62
N GLU A 114 14.57 12.43 -1.40
CA GLU A 114 13.43 11.64 -0.92
C GLU A 114 12.18 11.92 -1.78
N GLN A 115 11.91 13.18 -2.11
CA GLN A 115 10.78 13.59 -2.94
C GLN A 115 10.87 13.01 -4.36
N GLU A 116 12.05 13.02 -4.98
CA GLU A 116 12.26 12.44 -6.32
C GLU A 116 11.98 10.94 -6.34
N LEU A 117 12.48 10.21 -5.33
CA LEU A 117 12.19 8.78 -5.18
C LEU A 117 10.69 8.53 -5.01
N ILE A 118 10.04 9.28 -4.11
CA ILE A 118 8.60 9.10 -3.84
C ILE A 118 7.76 9.47 -5.06
N GLN A 119 8.10 10.51 -5.80
CA GLN A 119 7.39 10.85 -7.03
C GLN A 119 7.55 9.77 -8.11
N ALA A 120 8.74 9.17 -8.24
CA ALA A 120 8.95 8.03 -9.12
C ALA A 120 8.08 6.83 -8.71
N LEU A 121 8.08 6.48 -7.41
CA LEU A 121 7.24 5.42 -6.85
C LEU A 121 5.76 5.68 -7.14
N MET A 122 5.26 6.88 -6.80
CA MET A 122 3.88 7.29 -7.00
C MET A 122 3.45 7.21 -8.48
N LYS A 123 4.32 7.57 -9.42
CA LYS A 123 4.02 7.49 -10.86
C LYS A 123 3.72 6.05 -11.29
N VAL A 124 4.52 5.09 -10.84
CA VAL A 124 4.32 3.68 -11.19
C VAL A 124 3.15 3.08 -10.41
N LEU A 125 3.00 3.41 -9.13
CA LEU A 125 1.86 2.94 -8.32
C LEU A 125 0.51 3.42 -8.86
N LYS A 126 0.40 4.69 -9.28
CA LYS A 126 -0.79 5.22 -9.98
C LYS A 126 -1.06 4.48 -11.29
N ALA A 127 0.00 4.10 -12.01
CA ALA A 127 -0.14 3.33 -13.24
C ALA A 127 -0.67 1.91 -12.98
N ILE A 128 -0.28 1.26 -11.88
CA ILE A 128 -0.84 -0.02 -11.43
C ILE A 128 -2.31 0.17 -11.04
N GLU A 129 -2.60 1.16 -10.20
CA GLU A 129 -3.95 1.44 -9.67
C GLU A 129 -4.97 1.70 -10.79
N ALA A 130 -4.60 2.47 -11.81
CA ALA A 130 -5.45 2.73 -12.97
C ALA A 130 -5.82 1.46 -13.79
N ARG A 131 -5.05 0.37 -13.62
CA ARG A 131 -5.22 -0.90 -14.35
C ARG A 131 -5.69 -2.04 -13.46
N ASN A 132 -5.79 -1.80 -12.15
CA ASN A 132 -6.12 -2.80 -11.15
C ASN A 132 -7.58 -3.29 -11.30
N LYS A 133 -8.48 -2.41 -11.74
CA LYS A 133 -9.91 -2.70 -11.88
C LYS A 133 -10.34 -2.52 -13.34
N PRO A 134 -9.89 -3.39 -14.26
CA PRO A 134 -10.20 -3.24 -15.68
C PRO A 134 -11.69 -3.45 -15.92
N ALA A 135 -12.30 -2.68 -16.83
CA ALA A 135 -13.72 -2.86 -17.18
C ALA A 135 -13.99 -4.24 -17.80
N ASP A 136 -13.03 -4.73 -18.60
CA ASP A 136 -13.05 -6.04 -19.24
C ASP A 136 -11.80 -6.85 -18.86
N TYR A 137 -11.97 -8.12 -18.49
CA TYR A 137 -10.85 -9.00 -18.18
C TYR A 137 -10.36 -9.76 -19.41
N ASN A 138 -9.61 -9.07 -20.26
CA ASN A 138 -9.02 -9.63 -21.48
C ASN A 138 -7.48 -9.70 -21.40
N GLU A 139 -6.86 -10.30 -22.42
CA GLU A 139 -5.39 -10.45 -22.47
C GLU A 139 -4.63 -9.12 -22.52
N VAL A 140 -5.20 -8.11 -23.18
CA VAL A 140 -4.58 -6.78 -23.30
C VAL A 140 -4.52 -6.08 -21.95
N GLU A 141 -5.62 -6.06 -21.20
CA GLU A 141 -5.67 -5.44 -19.87
C GLU A 141 -4.77 -6.19 -18.88
N ARG A 142 -4.74 -7.52 -18.94
CA ARG A 142 -3.80 -8.34 -18.16
C ARG A 142 -2.35 -8.00 -18.48
N HIS A 143 -1.99 -7.91 -19.75
CA HIS A 143 -0.61 -7.57 -20.13
C HIS A 143 -0.22 -6.15 -19.68
N LYS A 144 -1.15 -5.19 -19.73
CA LYS A 144 -0.93 -3.83 -19.23
C LYS A 144 -0.64 -3.82 -17.73
N LEU A 145 -1.40 -4.57 -16.92
CA LEU A 145 -1.17 -4.65 -15.47
C LEU A 145 0.15 -5.37 -15.14
N GLN A 146 0.43 -6.51 -15.81
CA GLN A 146 1.71 -7.22 -15.67
C GLN A 146 2.90 -6.31 -15.95
N LYS A 147 2.85 -5.55 -17.05
CA LYS A 147 3.91 -4.61 -17.42
C LYS A 147 4.10 -3.52 -16.38
N ALA A 148 3.02 -3.04 -15.75
CA ALA A 148 3.12 -2.04 -14.68
C ALA A 148 3.83 -2.60 -13.44
N TYR A 149 3.52 -3.83 -13.03
CA TYR A 149 4.24 -4.52 -11.95
C TYR A 149 5.69 -4.83 -12.30
N GLN A 150 5.96 -5.22 -13.54
CA GLN A 150 7.33 -5.45 -14.02
C GLN A 150 8.15 -4.15 -13.96
N ILE A 151 7.61 -3.03 -14.44
CA ILE A 151 8.28 -1.72 -14.37
C ILE A 151 8.57 -1.37 -12.91
N TYR A 152 7.62 -1.61 -12.01
CA TYR A 152 7.83 -1.37 -10.59
C TYR A 152 9.01 -2.18 -10.03
N ALA A 153 9.00 -3.50 -10.22
CA ALA A 153 10.06 -4.37 -9.74
C ALA A 153 11.43 -4.00 -10.34
N GLU A 154 11.52 -3.88 -11.67
CA GLU A 154 12.77 -3.60 -12.37
C GLU A 154 13.38 -2.25 -11.99
N TYR A 155 12.55 -1.22 -11.86
CA TYR A 155 13.03 0.13 -11.56
C TYR A 155 13.48 0.26 -10.10
N PHE A 156 12.80 -0.43 -9.16
CA PHE A 156 13.06 -0.27 -7.73
C PHE A 156 13.84 -1.42 -7.09
N LYS A 157 14.25 -2.47 -7.81
CA LYS A 157 15.00 -3.61 -7.24
C LYS A 157 16.40 -3.26 -6.74
N LYS A 158 17.04 -2.25 -7.31
CA LYS A 158 18.39 -1.78 -6.92
C LYS A 158 18.37 -0.58 -5.98
N VAL A 159 17.18 -0.06 -5.67
CA VAL A 159 17.05 1.07 -4.74
C VAL A 159 17.19 0.53 -3.32
N ASP A 160 18.02 1.20 -2.52
CA ASP A 160 18.24 0.84 -1.12
C ASP A 160 16.92 0.80 -0.33
N TYR A 161 16.87 -0.06 0.69
CA TYR A 161 15.72 -0.21 1.57
C TYR A 161 15.52 1.04 2.46
N SER A 162 14.97 2.09 1.88
CA SER A 162 14.48 3.27 2.58
C SER A 162 13.07 3.03 3.12
N ALA A 163 12.66 3.87 4.08
CA ALA A 163 11.29 3.83 4.60
C ALA A 163 10.25 4.14 3.50
N ALA A 164 10.57 5.06 2.59
CA ALA A 164 9.78 5.37 1.40
C ALA A 164 9.64 4.16 0.47
N LYS A 165 10.73 3.45 0.17
CA LYS A 165 10.69 2.22 -0.62
C LYS A 165 9.83 1.15 0.04
N THR A 166 10.01 0.93 1.34
CA THR A 166 9.23 -0.04 2.12
C THR A 166 7.73 0.29 2.11
N ALA A 167 7.39 1.58 2.17
CA ALA A 167 6.02 2.07 2.05
C ALA A 167 5.46 1.83 0.64
N GLY A 168 6.23 2.11 -0.39
CA GLY A 168 5.87 1.83 -1.78
C GLY A 168 5.66 0.34 -2.05
N ASP A 169 6.59 -0.51 -1.60
CA ASP A 169 6.54 -1.97 -1.82
C ASP A 169 5.28 -2.55 -1.17
N ALA A 170 4.95 -2.08 0.05
CA ALA A 170 3.70 -2.43 0.73
C ALA A 170 2.45 -1.96 -0.05
N ARG A 171 2.45 -0.76 -0.63
CA ARG A 171 1.34 -0.30 -1.49
C ARG A 171 1.20 -1.15 -2.74
N ALA A 172 2.30 -1.53 -3.39
CA ALA A 172 2.27 -2.38 -4.58
C ALA A 172 1.66 -3.76 -4.31
N ILE A 173 1.99 -4.36 -3.16
CA ILE A 173 1.39 -5.61 -2.68
C ILE A 173 -0.10 -5.39 -2.35
N GLY A 174 -0.45 -4.31 -1.65
CA GLY A 174 -1.84 -3.97 -1.36
C GLY A 174 -2.68 -3.77 -2.63
N LEU A 175 -2.11 -3.19 -3.68
CA LEU A 175 -2.76 -3.10 -5.00
C LEU A 175 -3.02 -4.49 -5.61
N LEU A 176 -2.11 -5.45 -5.42
CA LEU A 176 -2.32 -6.82 -5.90
C LEU A 176 -3.41 -7.53 -5.09
N GLU A 177 -3.46 -7.28 -3.78
CA GLU A 177 -4.54 -7.77 -2.92
C GLU A 177 -5.90 -7.20 -3.36
N GLU A 178 -5.98 -5.90 -3.62
CA GLU A 178 -7.18 -5.27 -4.19
C GLU A 178 -7.56 -5.89 -5.53
N HIS A 179 -6.57 -6.25 -6.36
CA HIS A 179 -6.82 -6.93 -7.64
C HIS A 179 -7.44 -8.30 -7.42
N VAL A 180 -6.86 -9.11 -6.53
CA VAL A 180 -7.36 -10.43 -6.18
C VAL A 180 -8.80 -10.33 -5.65
N ALA A 181 -9.07 -9.39 -4.75
CA ALA A 181 -10.42 -9.14 -4.25
C ALA A 181 -11.40 -8.73 -5.36
N TYR A 182 -10.95 -7.90 -6.31
CA TYR A 182 -11.75 -7.53 -7.49
C TYR A 182 -12.07 -8.75 -8.37
N LEU A 183 -11.11 -9.65 -8.59
CA LEU A 183 -11.31 -10.90 -9.34
C LEU A 183 -12.23 -11.90 -8.62
N GLU A 184 -12.23 -11.91 -7.29
CA GLU A 184 -13.14 -12.74 -6.48
C GLU A 184 -14.59 -12.21 -6.53
N GLN A 185 -14.77 -10.88 -6.50
CA GLN A 185 -16.09 -10.22 -6.46
C GLN A 185 -16.79 -10.20 -7.83
N ASN A 186 -16.02 -10.07 -8.91
CA ASN A 186 -16.54 -10.09 -10.27
C ASN A 186 -16.45 -11.53 -10.80
N ARG A 187 -17.44 -11.99 -11.57
CA ARG A 187 -17.55 -13.39 -12.03
C ARG A 187 -16.47 -13.82 -13.05
N PHE A 188 -15.19 -13.53 -12.80
CA PHE A 188 -14.04 -14.16 -13.47
C PHE A 188 -13.66 -15.50 -12.83
N PHE A 189 -14.51 -16.00 -11.92
CA PHE A 189 -14.43 -17.31 -11.28
C PHE A 189 -14.46 -18.48 -12.27
N ASP A 190 -15.08 -18.29 -13.44
CA ASP A 190 -15.07 -19.30 -14.51
C ASP A 190 -13.71 -19.38 -15.23
N MET A 191 -12.79 -18.45 -14.93
CA MET A 191 -11.43 -18.39 -15.48
C MET A 191 -10.36 -18.39 -14.38
N ARG A 192 -10.58 -19.09 -13.26
CA ARG A 192 -9.61 -19.16 -12.14
C ARG A 192 -8.20 -19.55 -12.57
N TYR A 193 -8.04 -20.43 -13.55
CA TYR A 193 -6.71 -20.77 -14.08
C TYR A 193 -6.00 -19.57 -14.71
N LYS A 194 -6.73 -18.74 -15.46
CA LYS A 194 -6.19 -17.50 -16.06
C LYS A 194 -5.94 -16.42 -15.02
N ALA A 195 -6.78 -16.35 -13.99
CA ALA A 195 -6.58 -15.46 -12.85
C ALA A 195 -5.32 -15.86 -12.06
N LEU A 196 -5.16 -17.15 -11.76
CA LEU A 196 -3.99 -17.70 -11.07
C LEU A 196 -2.70 -17.44 -11.86
N ASP A 197 -2.70 -17.71 -13.16
CA ASP A 197 -1.55 -17.43 -14.04
C ASP A 197 -1.16 -15.95 -13.98
N HIS A 198 -2.14 -15.07 -14.18
CA HIS A 198 -1.93 -13.64 -14.17
C HIS A 198 -1.43 -13.11 -12.82
N VAL A 199 -2.08 -13.50 -11.71
CA VAL A 199 -1.68 -13.11 -10.35
C VAL A 199 -0.31 -13.69 -10.01
N SER A 200 0.01 -14.91 -10.44
CA SER A 200 1.33 -15.51 -10.23
C SER A 200 2.43 -14.72 -10.93
N ILE A 201 2.19 -14.24 -12.16
CA ILE A 201 3.16 -13.40 -12.88
C ILE A 201 3.39 -12.07 -12.12
N CYS A 202 2.33 -11.38 -11.72
CA CYS A 202 2.45 -10.13 -10.97
C CYS A 202 3.14 -10.34 -9.60
N ALA A 203 2.78 -11.41 -8.89
CA ALA A 203 3.41 -11.78 -7.62
C ALA A 203 4.89 -12.12 -7.78
N ASN A 204 5.28 -12.80 -8.87
CA ASN A 204 6.68 -13.12 -9.14
C ASN A 204 7.54 -11.86 -9.33
N TYR A 205 7.04 -10.83 -10.03
CA TYR A 205 7.74 -9.55 -10.14
C TYR A 205 7.94 -8.91 -8.76
N LEU A 206 6.90 -8.90 -7.92
CA LEU A 206 7.00 -8.34 -6.57
C LEU A 206 7.88 -9.18 -5.63
N LYS A 207 8.02 -10.49 -5.86
CA LYS A 207 8.84 -11.38 -5.05
C LYS A 207 10.33 -11.00 -5.07
N GLU A 208 10.79 -10.39 -6.16
CA GLU A 208 12.18 -9.94 -6.31
C GLU A 208 12.55 -8.82 -5.32
N ILE A 209 11.56 -7.99 -4.96
CA ILE A 209 11.74 -6.83 -4.08
C ILE A 209 11.21 -7.07 -2.66
N ALA A 210 10.33 -8.06 -2.50
CA ALA A 210 9.66 -8.38 -1.24
C ALA A 210 10.60 -8.97 -0.17
N ASN A 211 10.43 -8.48 1.06
CA ASN A 211 11.01 -9.08 2.26
C ASN A 211 10.34 -10.44 2.61
N PRO A 212 10.88 -11.23 3.56
CA PRO A 212 10.34 -12.56 3.87
C PRO A 212 8.85 -12.59 4.25
N GLN A 213 8.37 -11.58 4.99
CA GLN A 213 6.96 -11.48 5.38
C GLN A 213 6.08 -11.17 4.16
N GLN A 214 6.47 -10.20 3.36
CA GLN A 214 5.80 -9.85 2.11
C GLN A 214 5.76 -11.01 1.11
N ARG A 215 6.80 -11.86 1.09
CA ARG A 215 6.78 -13.08 0.27
C ARG A 215 5.71 -14.06 0.72
N GLN A 216 5.46 -14.20 2.02
CA GLN A 216 4.37 -15.03 2.53
C GLN A 216 3.00 -14.46 2.14
N GLU A 217 2.83 -13.14 2.23
CA GLU A 217 1.62 -12.44 1.78
C GLU A 217 1.37 -12.68 0.28
N LEU A 218 2.39 -12.57 -0.57
CA LEU A 218 2.29 -12.84 -2.00
C LEU A 218 1.88 -14.30 -2.30
N GLU A 219 2.43 -15.28 -1.59
CA GLU A 219 2.01 -16.68 -1.75
C GLU A 219 0.56 -16.89 -1.28
N ALA A 220 0.14 -16.24 -0.18
CA ALA A 220 -1.24 -16.29 0.28
C ALA A 220 -2.23 -15.71 -0.75
N LEU A 221 -1.86 -14.61 -1.42
CA LEU A 221 -2.65 -14.04 -2.52
C LEU A 221 -2.79 -15.00 -3.71
N ARG A 222 -1.74 -15.75 -4.03
CA ARG A 222 -1.78 -16.77 -5.10
C ARG A 222 -2.71 -17.94 -4.73
N GLU A 223 -2.66 -18.39 -3.48
CA GLU A 223 -3.53 -19.47 -3.00
C GLU A 223 -5.02 -19.07 -3.00
N ARG A 224 -5.34 -17.79 -2.74
CA ARG A 224 -6.72 -17.29 -2.80
C ARG A 224 -7.37 -17.44 -4.18
N VAL A 225 -6.62 -17.21 -5.25
CA VAL A 225 -7.12 -17.34 -6.63
C VAL A 225 -6.94 -18.75 -7.21
N ARG A 226 -6.38 -19.68 -6.45
CA ARG A 226 -6.11 -21.04 -6.92
C ARG A 226 -7.44 -21.74 -7.27
N PRO A 227 -7.54 -22.38 -8.45
CA PRO A 227 -8.64 -23.29 -8.74
C PRO A 227 -8.73 -24.38 -7.68
N PRO A 228 -9.94 -24.84 -7.31
CA PRO A 228 -10.08 -26.02 -6.47
C PRO A 228 -9.41 -27.21 -7.16
N ASP A 229 -8.81 -28.09 -6.36
CA ASP A 229 -8.20 -29.33 -6.85
C ASP A 229 -9.26 -30.14 -7.63
N PRO A 230 -9.06 -30.39 -8.93
CA PRO A 230 -10.03 -31.09 -9.76
C PRO A 230 -10.47 -32.43 -9.18
N LYS A 231 -9.59 -33.15 -8.47
CA LYS A 231 -9.91 -34.43 -7.83
C LYS A 231 -10.86 -34.24 -6.65
N LYS A 232 -10.60 -33.24 -5.81
CA LYS A 232 -11.46 -32.93 -4.66
C LYS A 232 -12.81 -32.41 -5.10
N GLU A 233 -12.82 -31.58 -6.13
CA GLU A 233 -14.03 -30.98 -6.67
C GLU A 233 -14.91 -32.01 -7.40
N LEU A 234 -14.31 -32.89 -8.21
CA LEU A 234 -15.02 -34.05 -8.80
C LEU A 234 -15.65 -34.93 -7.72
N LYS A 235 -14.91 -35.21 -6.64
CA LYS A 235 -15.43 -35.98 -5.51
C LYS A 235 -16.59 -35.27 -4.82
N ARG A 236 -16.47 -33.97 -4.55
CA ARG A 236 -17.53 -33.15 -3.93
C ARG A 236 -18.80 -33.15 -4.78
N LEU A 237 -18.69 -32.85 -6.07
CA LEU A 237 -19.83 -32.82 -7.01
C LEU A 237 -20.47 -34.21 -7.15
N PHE A 238 -19.67 -35.27 -7.15
CA PHE A 238 -20.19 -36.64 -7.15
C PHE A 238 -20.98 -36.94 -5.87
N GLU A 239 -20.45 -36.59 -4.68
CA GLU A 239 -21.17 -36.74 -3.41
C GLU A 239 -22.47 -35.93 -3.36
N GLU A 240 -22.52 -34.76 -4.01
CA GLU A 240 -23.75 -33.97 -4.16
C GLU A 240 -24.79 -34.71 -4.99
N VAL A 241 -24.40 -35.40 -6.06
CA VAL A 241 -25.33 -36.28 -6.81
C VAL A 241 -25.81 -37.46 -5.94
N GLU A 242 -24.93 -38.05 -5.13
CA GLU A 242 -25.33 -39.14 -4.22
C GLU A 242 -26.39 -38.66 -3.20
N LYS A 243 -26.20 -37.46 -2.64
CA LYS A 243 -27.04 -36.87 -1.59
C LYS A 243 -28.25 -36.08 -2.09
N ALA A 244 -28.30 -35.71 -3.37
CA ALA A 244 -29.38 -34.89 -3.91
C ALA A 244 -30.71 -35.67 -3.93
N ASP A 245 -31.75 -35.08 -3.36
CA ASP A 245 -33.10 -35.63 -3.37
C ASP A 245 -34.07 -34.69 -4.10
N GLY A 246 -35.03 -35.27 -4.82
CA GLY A 246 -35.93 -34.55 -5.72
C GLY A 246 -35.34 -34.33 -7.11
N GLU A 247 -36.19 -34.48 -8.13
CA GLU A 247 -35.81 -34.49 -9.55
C GLU A 247 -35.02 -33.25 -9.98
N ALA A 248 -35.47 -32.06 -9.58
CA ALA A 248 -34.80 -30.80 -9.92
C ALA A 248 -33.38 -30.68 -9.32
N ASN A 249 -33.20 -31.13 -8.07
CA ASN A 249 -31.91 -31.06 -7.39
C ASN A 249 -30.92 -32.08 -7.96
N VAL A 250 -31.39 -33.29 -8.27
CA VAL A 250 -30.57 -34.32 -8.92
C VAL A 250 -30.16 -33.86 -10.32
N TYR A 251 -31.08 -33.31 -11.11
CA TYR A 251 -30.76 -32.76 -12.43
C TYR A 251 -29.70 -31.66 -12.34
N SER A 252 -29.87 -30.70 -11.42
CA SER A 252 -28.90 -29.63 -11.17
C SER A 252 -27.52 -30.17 -10.80
N ALA A 253 -27.44 -31.11 -9.86
CA ALA A 253 -26.19 -31.73 -9.41
C ALA A 253 -25.50 -32.52 -10.54
N VAL A 254 -26.26 -33.24 -11.37
CA VAL A 254 -25.74 -33.99 -12.52
C VAL A 254 -25.20 -33.05 -13.59
N VAL A 255 -25.89 -31.94 -13.89
CA VAL A 255 -25.43 -30.92 -14.82
C VAL A 255 -24.13 -30.28 -14.32
N ALA A 256 -24.07 -29.90 -13.04
CA ALA A 256 -22.86 -29.34 -12.43
C ALA A 256 -21.67 -30.31 -12.51
N PHE A 257 -21.88 -31.59 -12.19
CA PHE A 257 -20.85 -32.62 -12.32
C PHE A 257 -20.39 -32.79 -13.77
N ASN A 258 -21.32 -32.87 -14.74
CA ASN A 258 -20.97 -33.10 -16.13
C ASN A 258 -20.22 -31.92 -16.75
N ASN A 259 -20.63 -30.69 -16.47
CA ASN A 259 -19.94 -29.49 -16.93
C ASN A 259 -18.48 -29.50 -16.42
N PHE A 260 -18.28 -29.75 -15.11
CA PHE A 260 -16.94 -29.82 -14.53
C PHE A 260 -16.10 -30.98 -15.10
N ALA A 261 -16.72 -32.15 -15.32
CA ALA A 261 -16.06 -33.33 -15.87
C ALA A 261 -15.68 -33.18 -17.36
N GLU A 262 -16.42 -32.38 -18.13
CA GLU A 262 -16.06 -32.05 -19.52
C GLU A 262 -14.84 -31.14 -19.57
N GLU A 263 -14.81 -30.11 -18.71
CA GLU A 263 -13.67 -29.19 -18.57
C GLU A 263 -12.40 -29.90 -18.05
N ASN A 264 -12.56 -30.97 -17.27
CA ASN A 264 -11.46 -31.72 -16.64
C ASN A 264 -11.42 -33.18 -17.11
N SER A 265 -11.66 -33.43 -18.40
CA SER A 265 -11.78 -34.78 -18.99
C SER A 265 -10.55 -35.68 -18.80
N ALA A 266 -9.36 -35.10 -18.58
CA ALA A 266 -8.13 -35.83 -18.32
C ALA A 266 -8.04 -36.42 -16.90
N GLU A 267 -8.94 -36.07 -15.98
CA GLU A 267 -8.93 -36.61 -14.62
C GLU A 267 -9.35 -38.09 -14.58
N PRO A 268 -8.50 -39.02 -14.09
CA PRO A 268 -8.76 -40.46 -14.17
C PRO A 268 -10.08 -40.90 -13.52
N ALA A 269 -10.51 -40.22 -12.46
CA ALA A 269 -11.70 -40.56 -11.70
C ALA A 269 -13.03 -40.23 -12.41
N VAL A 270 -13.00 -39.43 -13.49
CA VAL A 270 -14.21 -39.01 -14.22
C VAL A 270 -15.00 -40.20 -14.73
N HIS A 271 -14.33 -41.18 -15.33
CA HIS A 271 -14.99 -42.38 -15.87
C HIS A 271 -15.66 -43.22 -14.78
N ASP A 272 -14.98 -43.41 -13.65
CA ASP A 272 -15.50 -44.18 -12.52
C ASP A 272 -16.72 -43.50 -11.88
N TYR A 273 -16.64 -42.19 -11.66
CA TYR A 273 -17.77 -41.43 -11.13
C TYR A 273 -18.97 -41.40 -12.10
N LYS A 274 -18.75 -41.20 -13.41
CA LYS A 274 -19.83 -41.30 -14.40
C LYS A 274 -20.49 -42.68 -14.41
N ARG A 275 -19.73 -43.76 -14.22
CA ARG A 275 -20.28 -45.13 -14.13
C ARG A 275 -21.12 -45.30 -12.86
N ARG A 276 -20.61 -44.85 -11.71
CA ARG A 276 -21.33 -44.92 -10.42
C ARG A 276 -22.59 -44.06 -10.41
N MET A 277 -22.54 -42.85 -10.96
CA MET A 277 -23.70 -41.97 -11.09
C MET A 277 -24.85 -42.63 -11.86
N ARG A 278 -24.56 -43.34 -12.96
CA ARG A 278 -25.61 -44.07 -13.70
C ARG A 278 -26.33 -45.11 -12.85
N VAL A 279 -25.62 -45.78 -11.96
CA VAL A 279 -26.24 -46.75 -11.04
C VAL A 279 -27.16 -46.05 -10.05
N ILE A 280 -26.69 -44.94 -9.46
CA ILE A 280 -27.45 -44.14 -8.49
C ILE A 280 -28.71 -43.53 -9.12
N LEU A 281 -28.59 -42.98 -10.33
CA LEU A 281 -29.73 -42.37 -11.04
C LEU A 281 -30.81 -43.40 -11.40
N LYS A 282 -30.41 -44.64 -11.76
CA LYS A 282 -31.35 -45.75 -11.94
C LYS A 282 -32.06 -46.14 -10.64
N GLN A 283 -31.33 -46.20 -9.53
CA GLN A 283 -31.92 -46.47 -8.21
C GLN A 283 -32.92 -45.39 -7.79
N LYS A 284 -32.67 -44.14 -8.19
CA LYS A 284 -33.56 -42.99 -7.94
C LYS A 284 -34.70 -42.86 -8.97
N GLY A 285 -34.81 -43.77 -9.95
CA GLY A 285 -35.87 -43.77 -10.97
C GLY A 285 -35.77 -42.65 -12.01
N MET A 286 -34.58 -42.06 -12.20
CA MET A 286 -34.33 -40.92 -13.10
C MET A 286 -33.68 -41.31 -14.43
N MET A 287 -33.44 -42.61 -14.66
CA MET A 287 -32.89 -43.21 -15.88
C MET A 287 -33.44 -44.62 -16.07
#